data_AF-A0A9Q1CAZ3-F1
#
_entry.id   AF-A0A9Q1CAZ3-F1
#
_cell.length_a   1.000
_cell.length_b   1.000
_cell.length_c   1.000
_cell.angle_alpha   90.00
_cell.angle_beta   90.00
_cell.angle_gamma   90.00
#
_symmetry.space_group_name_H-M   'P 1'
#
loop_
_entity.id
_entity.type
_entity.pdbx_description
1 polymer ?
#
loop_
_entity_poly.entity_id
_entity_poly.type
_entity_poly.pdbx_seq_one_letter_code
_entity_poly.pdbx_strand_id
1 'polypeptide(L)'
;MAFHFITLSFLALFSPTLAINWGRCPSVPTVDDFDVTKYYGKWYEIARSDNIPFENGARCVTAEYTPTWSRRISVQNTGIVDGDDGPEVREAQGEAWIPDEDYPAQLRVKLSPCKYTVFG
;
A
#
# COMPACT_ATOMS: atom_id res chain seq x y z
N MET A 1 -43.05 42.64 30.25
CA MET A 1 -41.85 42.70 29.40
C MET A 1 -41.25 41.30 29.33
N ALA A 2 -41.77 40.48 28.43
CA ALA A 2 -41.34 39.10 28.20
C ALA A 2 -41.31 38.86 26.69
N PHE A 3 -40.37 39.51 26.01
CA PHE A 3 -40.17 39.41 24.56
C PHE A 3 -38.66 39.41 24.26
N HIS A 4 -37.92 38.48 24.88
CA HIS A 4 -36.51 38.24 24.56
C HIS A 4 -36.18 36.73 24.55
N PHE A 5 -37.11 35.88 24.09
CA PHE A 5 -36.87 34.45 23.91
C PHE A 5 -37.06 33.96 22.46
N ILE A 6 -37.04 34.87 21.49
CA ILE A 6 -37.19 34.53 20.06
C ILE A 6 -36.14 35.29 19.24
N THR A 7 -34.85 35.00 19.43
CA THR A 7 -33.77 35.36 18.47
C THR A 7 -32.52 34.49 18.68
N LEU A 8 -32.70 33.19 18.96
CA LEU A 8 -31.63 32.20 18.75
C LEU A 8 -31.90 31.49 17.43
N SER A 9 -31.67 32.27 16.37
CA SER A 9 -30.99 31.87 15.15
C SER A 9 -31.21 30.42 14.70
N PHE A 10 -32.33 30.23 14.01
CA PHE A 10 -32.47 29.26 12.92
C PHE A 10 -31.35 29.50 11.88
N LEU A 11 -30.18 28.90 12.07
CA LEU A 11 -29.08 28.89 11.09
C LEU A 11 -28.22 27.63 11.29
N ALA A 12 -28.87 26.47 11.28
CA ALA A 12 -28.23 25.16 11.17
C ALA A 12 -28.73 24.42 9.93
N LEU A 13 -28.77 25.12 8.78
CA LEU A 13 -29.10 24.50 7.50
C LEU A 13 -27.98 24.84 6.52
N PHE A 14 -27.37 23.78 5.99
CA PHE A 14 -26.29 23.76 5.00
C PHE A 14 -24.91 24.22 5.50
N SER A 15 -24.32 23.43 6.40
CA SER A 15 -22.87 23.27 6.35
C SER A 15 -22.56 22.41 5.11
N PRO A 16 -21.91 22.93 4.05
CA PRO A 16 -21.40 22.07 3.00
C PRO A 16 -20.41 21.12 3.68
N THR A 17 -20.68 19.83 3.59
CA THR A 17 -19.71 18.80 3.97
C THR A 17 -18.40 19.13 3.24
N LEU A 18 -17.38 19.55 3.99
CA LEU A 18 -16.03 19.66 3.45
C LEU A 18 -15.62 18.24 3.07
N ALA A 19 -15.80 17.90 1.80
CA ALA A 19 -15.26 16.68 1.25
C ALA A 19 -13.74 16.84 1.21
N ILE A 20 -13.07 16.36 2.27
CA ILE A 20 -11.63 16.20 2.28
C ILE A 20 -11.32 15.12 1.24
N ASN A 21 -11.10 15.55 0.00
CA ASN A 21 -10.60 14.71 -1.06
C ASN A 21 -9.07 14.76 -0.99
N TRP A 22 -8.44 13.59 -0.96
CA TRP A 22 -6.98 13.43 -0.95
C TRP A 22 -6.31 13.97 -2.23
N GLY A 23 -7.10 14.46 -3.19
CA GLY A 23 -6.65 14.91 -4.49
C GLY A 23 -6.49 13.74 -5.45
N ARG A 24 -5.98 14.02 -6.65
CA ARG A 24 -5.52 12.98 -7.56
C ARG A 24 -4.03 12.75 -7.32
N CYS A 25 -3.59 11.49 -7.33
CA CYS A 25 -2.17 11.19 -7.35
C CYS A 25 -1.51 11.85 -8.57
N PRO A 26 -0.30 12.41 -8.43
CA PRO A 26 0.41 12.97 -9.56
C PRO A 26 0.69 11.89 -10.60
N SER A 27 0.75 12.28 -11.87
CA SER A 27 1.31 11.43 -12.92
C SER A 27 2.83 11.43 -12.76
N VAL A 28 3.41 10.23 -12.65
CA VAL A 28 4.86 10.04 -12.50
C VAL A 28 5.34 9.32 -13.76
N PRO A 29 6.42 9.80 -14.42
CA PRO A 29 6.97 9.11 -15.58
C PRO A 29 7.47 7.72 -15.19
N THR A 30 7.34 6.76 -16.09
CA THR A 30 7.79 5.38 -15.90
C THR A 30 8.90 5.03 -16.88
N VAL A 31 9.61 3.91 -16.64
CA VAL A 31 10.64 3.42 -17.57
C VAL A 31 9.97 2.92 -18.85
N ASP A 32 10.37 3.45 -20.00
CA ASP A 32 9.75 3.14 -21.30
C ASP A 32 10.06 1.70 -21.75
N ASP A 33 11.34 1.30 -21.76
CA ASP A 33 11.80 -0.01 -22.22
C ASP A 33 11.94 -1.03 -21.06
N PHE A 34 10.90 -1.13 -20.24
CA PHE A 34 10.93 -2.00 -19.06
C PHE A 34 10.89 -3.49 -19.44
N ASP A 35 12.00 -4.16 -19.19
CA ASP A 35 12.14 -5.61 -19.34
C ASP A 35 12.04 -6.29 -17.97
N VAL A 36 10.85 -6.85 -17.68
CA VAL A 36 10.56 -7.53 -16.41
C VAL A 36 11.54 -8.68 -16.12
N THR A 37 12.09 -9.32 -17.15
CA THR A 37 13.00 -10.46 -16.95
C THR A 37 14.29 -10.06 -16.26
N LYS A 38 14.73 -8.82 -16.46
CA LYS A 38 15.89 -8.22 -15.78
C LYS A 38 15.56 -7.71 -14.37
N TYR A 39 14.28 -7.58 -14.05
CA TYR A 39 13.80 -7.12 -12.75
C TYR A 39 13.58 -8.26 -11.75
N TYR A 40 13.49 -9.50 -12.25
CA TYR A 40 13.37 -10.69 -11.40
C TYR A 40 14.56 -10.86 -10.46
N GLY A 41 14.30 -11.54 -9.35
CA GLY A 41 15.25 -11.77 -8.28
C GLY A 41 14.97 -10.92 -7.06
N LYS A 42 15.98 -10.81 -6.19
CA LYS A 42 15.88 -10.22 -4.86
C LYS A 42 16.33 -8.77 -4.85
N TRP A 43 15.47 -7.92 -4.30
CA TRP A 43 15.73 -6.52 -4.04
C TRP A 43 15.79 -6.27 -2.55
N TYR A 44 16.72 -5.42 -2.13
CA TYR A 44 16.87 -4.98 -0.76
C TYR A 44 16.27 -3.59 -0.63
N GLU A 45 15.38 -3.42 0.33
CA GLU A 45 14.82 -2.11 0.61
C GLU A 45 15.86 -1.25 1.34
N ILE A 46 16.20 -0.10 0.74
CA ILE A 46 17.18 0.83 1.30
C ILE A 46 16.49 1.93 2.11
N ALA A 47 15.33 2.39 1.65
CA ALA A 47 14.52 3.41 2.30
C ALA A 47 13.05 3.26 1.88
N ARG A 48 12.15 3.73 2.74
CA ARG A 48 10.71 3.75 2.48
C ARG A 48 10.10 5.07 2.97
N SER A 49 8.90 5.38 2.49
CA SER A 49 8.09 6.44 3.07
C SER A 49 7.57 6.05 4.44
N ASP A 50 7.42 7.03 5.33
CA ASP A 50 6.85 6.80 6.65
C ASP A 50 5.37 6.37 6.57
N ASN A 51 4.91 5.59 7.55
CA ASN A 51 3.50 5.21 7.74
C ASN A 51 2.88 4.24 6.72
N ILE A 52 3.66 3.30 6.18
CA ILE A 52 3.10 2.13 5.45
C ILE A 52 2.71 1.03 6.45
N PRO A 53 1.41 0.78 6.72
CA PRO A 53 1.00 0.00 7.90
C PRO A 53 1.48 -1.45 7.89
N PHE A 54 1.51 -2.11 6.72
CA PHE A 54 1.89 -3.51 6.59
C PHE A 54 3.40 -3.74 6.76
N GLU A 55 4.20 -2.68 6.71
CA GLU A 55 5.66 -2.70 6.83
C GLU A 55 6.14 -2.17 8.18
N ASN A 56 5.24 -1.67 9.02
CA ASN A 56 5.58 -1.09 10.32
C ASN A 56 6.35 -2.11 11.20
N GLY A 57 7.43 -1.62 11.81
CA GLY A 57 8.36 -2.39 12.64
C GLY A 57 9.33 -3.32 11.89
N ALA A 58 9.17 -3.50 10.57
CA ALA A 58 9.99 -4.45 9.81
C ALA A 58 11.35 -3.86 9.40
N ARG A 59 12.43 -4.59 9.69
CA ARG A 59 13.83 -4.31 9.34
C ARG A 59 14.39 -5.42 8.44
N CYS A 60 15.50 -5.13 7.75
CA CYS A 60 16.13 -6.05 6.79
C CYS A 60 15.14 -6.51 5.70
N VAL A 61 14.32 -5.58 5.20
CA VAL A 61 13.25 -5.91 4.26
C VAL A 61 13.81 -6.24 2.88
N THR A 62 13.26 -7.30 2.28
CA THR A 62 13.55 -7.71 0.91
C THR A 62 12.25 -7.94 0.15
N ALA A 63 12.32 -7.75 -1.16
CA ALA A 63 11.26 -8.10 -2.10
C ALA A 63 11.84 -9.04 -3.16
N GLU A 64 11.23 -10.20 -3.35
CA GLU A 64 11.65 -11.19 -4.34
C GLU A 64 10.58 -11.34 -5.42
N TYR A 65 10.98 -11.09 -6.67
CA TYR A 65 10.11 -11.14 -7.84
C TYR A 65 10.43 -12.36 -8.68
N THR A 66 9.44 -13.22 -8.93
CA THR A 66 9.62 -14.44 -9.71
C THR A 66 8.56 -14.58 -10.79
N PRO A 67 8.92 -15.11 -11.99
CA PRO A 67 7.95 -15.35 -13.04
C PRO A 67 6.97 -16.46 -12.62
N THR A 68 5.71 -16.30 -12.98
CA THR A 68 4.73 -17.39 -12.91
C THR A 68 4.40 -17.90 -14.31
N TRP A 69 3.76 -19.07 -14.39
CA TRP A 69 3.22 -19.60 -15.65
C TRP A 69 2.13 -18.71 -16.28
N SER A 70 1.60 -17.73 -15.54
CA SER A 70 0.35 -17.03 -15.86
C SER A 70 0.53 -15.55 -16.25
N ARG A 71 1.56 -15.16 -17.02
CA ARG A 71 1.91 -13.74 -17.35
C ARG A 71 1.88 -12.78 -16.13
N ARG A 72 1.92 -13.34 -14.91
CA ARG A 72 1.95 -12.65 -13.63
C ARG A 72 3.34 -12.81 -13.04
N ILE A 73 3.58 -12.03 -12.00
CA ILE A 73 4.82 -12.00 -11.26
C ILE A 73 4.46 -12.30 -9.82
N SER A 74 5.05 -13.34 -9.24
CA SER A 74 4.93 -13.59 -7.81
C SER A 74 5.79 -12.58 -7.07
N VAL A 75 5.24 -12.01 -5.99
CA VAL A 75 5.89 -11.03 -5.12
C VAL A 75 5.97 -11.63 -3.72
N GLN A 76 7.18 -11.74 -3.17
CA GLN A 76 7.38 -12.11 -1.78
C GLN A 76 8.17 -11.03 -1.06
N ASN A 77 7.53 -10.33 -0.14
CA ASN A 77 8.19 -9.39 0.76
C ASN A 77 8.50 -10.10 2.07
N THR A 78 9.72 -9.97 2.56
CA THR A 78 10.17 -10.57 3.82
C THR A 78 10.86 -9.51 4.66
N GLY A 79 10.57 -9.47 5.96
CA GLY A 79 11.24 -8.58 6.92
C GLY A 79 11.35 -9.23 8.30
N ILE A 80 12.19 -8.65 9.15
CA ILE A 80 12.37 -9.05 10.54
C ILE A 80 11.63 -8.05 11.42
N VAL A 81 10.81 -8.53 12.34
CA VAL A 81 10.11 -7.74 13.36
C VAL A 81 10.51 -8.23 14.75
N ASP A 82 10.34 -7.40 15.77
CA ASP A 82 10.50 -7.86 17.15
C ASP A 82 9.25 -8.66 17.56
N GLY A 83 9.46 -9.86 18.08
CA GLY A 83 8.44 -10.73 18.66
C GLY A 83 8.66 -10.94 20.16
N ASP A 84 7.71 -11.60 20.82
CA ASP A 84 7.74 -11.80 22.28
C ASP A 84 8.94 -12.66 22.73
N ASP A 85 9.33 -13.64 21.90
CA ASP A 85 10.44 -14.56 22.15
C ASP A 85 11.73 -14.18 21.37
N GLY A 86 11.78 -12.97 20.80
CA GLY A 86 12.90 -12.46 20.01
C GLY A 86 12.53 -12.11 18.57
N PRO A 87 13.53 -11.88 17.69
CA PRO A 87 13.26 -11.45 16.31
C PRO A 87 12.52 -12.52 15.50
N GLU A 88 11.42 -12.12 14.87
CA GLU A 88 10.58 -12.98 14.04
C GLU A 88 10.62 -12.56 12.57
N VAL A 89 10.52 -13.53 11.66
CA VAL A 89 10.41 -13.25 10.23
C VAL A 89 8.94 -13.09 9.86
N ARG A 90 8.60 -11.94 9.27
CA ARG A 90 7.29 -11.64 8.71
C ARG A 90 7.35 -11.66 7.20
N GLU A 91 6.36 -12.30 6.59
CA GLU A 91 6.24 -12.40 5.14
C GLU A 91 4.90 -11.85 4.65
N ALA A 92 4.94 -11.20 3.49
CA ALA A 92 3.76 -10.84 2.70
C ALA A 92 3.94 -11.36 1.28
N GLN A 93 3.01 -12.21 0.84
CA GLN A 93 3.01 -12.80 -0.50
C GLN A 93 1.96 -12.09 -1.37
N GLY A 94 2.20 -12.01 -2.67
CA GLY A 94 1.28 -11.35 -3.59
C GLY A 94 1.58 -11.66 -5.04
N GLU A 95 0.83 -10.98 -5.91
CA GLU A 95 0.99 -11.06 -7.35
C GLU A 95 1.01 -9.66 -7.95
N ALA A 96 1.84 -9.47 -8.98
CA ALA A 96 1.89 -8.27 -9.80
C ALA A 96 1.62 -8.59 -11.28
N TRP A 97 1.07 -7.63 -12.00
CA TRP A 97 0.82 -7.73 -13.44
C TRP A 97 0.80 -6.36 -14.12
N ILE A 98 1.11 -6.35 -15.41
CA ILE A 98 1.01 -5.17 -16.27
C ILE A 98 -0.46 -5.03 -16.70
N PRO A 99 -1.17 -3.93 -16.32
CA PRO A 99 -2.56 -3.71 -16.70
C PRO A 99 -2.71 -3.14 -18.11
N ASP A 100 -1.67 -2.46 -18.62
CA ASP A 100 -1.63 -1.81 -19.94
C ASP A 100 -0.25 -2.07 -20.57
N GLU A 101 -0.22 -2.79 -21.69
CA GLU A 101 1.03 -3.18 -22.36
C GLU A 101 1.75 -1.97 -22.99
N ASP A 102 1.07 -0.84 -23.21
CA ASP A 102 1.68 0.41 -23.68
C ASP A 102 2.51 1.10 -22.57
N TYR A 103 2.33 0.71 -21.30
CA TYR A 103 3.05 1.22 -20.14
C TYR A 103 3.67 0.07 -19.32
N PRO A 104 4.71 -0.61 -19.83
CA PRO A 104 5.20 -1.88 -19.27
C PRO A 104 5.75 -1.76 -17.84
N ALA A 105 6.22 -0.58 -17.42
CA ALA A 105 6.68 -0.30 -16.06
C ALA A 105 5.57 0.10 -15.07
N GLN A 106 4.31 0.17 -15.49
CA GLN A 106 3.18 0.43 -14.59
C GLN A 106 2.57 -0.90 -14.16
N LEU A 107 2.86 -1.37 -12.95
CA LEU A 107 2.31 -2.62 -12.44
C LEU A 107 1.18 -2.38 -11.45
N ARG A 108 0.19 -3.27 -11.46
CA ARG A 108 -0.71 -3.45 -10.33
C ARG A 108 -0.19 -4.57 -9.44
N VAL A 109 -0.15 -4.33 -8.14
CA VAL A 109 0.28 -5.30 -7.14
C VAL A 109 -0.89 -5.58 -6.21
N LYS A 110 -1.13 -6.87 -5.94
CA LYS A 110 -2.09 -7.34 -4.93
C LYS A 110 -1.37 -8.25 -3.96
N LEU A 111 -1.25 -7.80 -2.73
CA LEU A 111 -0.80 -8.65 -1.62
C LEU A 111 -1.97 -9.52 -1.16
N SER A 112 -1.68 -10.79 -0.93
CA SER A 112 -2.59 -11.70 -0.24
C SER A 112 -2.76 -11.23 1.20
N PRO A 113 -3.93 -11.44 1.83
CA PRO A 113 -4.07 -11.18 3.25
C PRO A 113 -2.96 -11.92 4.00
N CYS A 114 -2.25 -11.23 4.91
CA CYS A 114 -1.30 -11.87 5.80
C CYS A 114 -1.99 -13.08 6.42
N LYS A 115 -1.41 -14.27 6.26
CA LYS A 115 -1.85 -15.44 7.01
C LYS A 115 -1.51 -15.17 8.47
N TYR A 116 -2.45 -14.57 9.21
CA TYR A 116 -2.43 -14.67 10.66
C TYR A 116 -2.72 -16.14 10.98
N THR A 117 -1.67 -16.96 11.04
CA THR A 117 -1.81 -18.29 11.61
C THR A 117 -1.95 -18.10 13.12
N VAL A 118 -3.19 -17.94 13.58
CA VAL A 118 -3.52 -18.13 14.99
C VAL A 118 -3.40 -19.62 15.23
N PHE A 119 -2.26 -20.06 15.76
CA PHE A 119 -2.18 -21.37 16.40
C PHE A 119 -3.00 -21.27 17.69
N GLY A 120 -4.21 -21.82 17.66
CA GLY A 120 -4.98 -22.18 18.85
C GLY A 120 -4.67 -23.60 19.29
#